data_AF-A0A6B3CM31-F1
#
_entry.id   AF-A0A6B3CM31-F1
#
_cell.length_a   1.000
_cell.length_b   1.000
_cell.length_c   1.000
_cell.angle_alpha   90.00
_cell.angle_beta   90.00
_cell.angle_gamma   90.00
#
_symmetry.space_group_name_H-M   'P 1'
#
loop_
_entity.id
_entity.type
_entity.pdbx_description
1 polymer ?
#
loop_
_entity_poly.entity_id
_entity_poly.type
_entity_poly.pdbx_seq_one_letter_code
_entity_poly.pdbx_strand_id
1 'polypeptide(L)' 'TPTVRAALTEIAAVYGIETDLSDVDALLDKLGPAGQLVESTVRNSANPTMLDAGYKVNVIPGEAVAHVDGRFLYG' A
#
# COMPACT_ATOMS: atom_id res chain seq x y z
N THR A 1 -12.69 1.03 -4.58
CA THR A 1 -13.49 1.75 -5.61
C THR A 1 -13.93 0.78 -6.70
N PRO A 2 -14.90 1.12 -7.57
CA PRO A 2 -15.32 0.24 -8.67
C PRO A 2 -14.18 -0.18 -9.60
N THR A 3 -13.26 0.73 -9.93
CA THR A 3 -12.10 0.46 -10.78
C THR A 3 -11.14 -0.56 -10.16
N VAL A 4 -10.85 -0.45 -8.86
CA VAL A 4 -9.96 -1.40 -8.16
C VAL A 4 -10.60 -2.78 -8.08
N ARG A 5 -11.92 -2.85 -7.82
CA ARG A 5 -12.67 -4.11 -7.82
C ARG A 5 -12.62 -4.79 -9.19
N ALA A 6 -12.86 -4.04 -10.27
CA ALA A 6 -12.78 -4.56 -11.64
C ALA A 6 -11.37 -5.07 -11.98
N ALA A 7 -10.32 -4.31 -11.64
CA ALA A 7 -8.94 -4.73 -11.87
C ALA A 7 -8.61 -6.05 -11.14
N LEU A 8 -8.99 -6.18 -9.87
CA LEU A 8 -8.79 -7.42 -9.10
C LEU A 8 -9.53 -8.61 -9.71
N THR A 9 -10.78 -8.42 -10.13
CA THR A 9 -11.58 -9.47 -10.80
C THR A 9 -10.93 -9.92 -12.10
N GLU A 10 -10.51 -8.98 -12.97
CA GLU A 10 -9.94 -9.33 -14.28
C GLU A 10 -8.57 -10.00 -14.14
N ILE A 11 -7.72 -9.53 -13.22
CA ILE A 11 -6.41 -10.15 -12.96
C ILE A 11 -6.63 -11.57 -12.42
N ALA A 12 -7.54 -11.77 -11.45
CA ALA A 12 -7.84 -13.09 -10.91
C ALA A 12 -8.40 -14.06 -11.97
N ALA A 13 -9.26 -13.56 -12.87
CA ALA A 13 -9.81 -14.34 -13.97
C ALA A 13 -8.72 -14.86 -14.92
N VAL A 14 -7.70 -14.05 -15.23
CA VAL A 14 -6.56 -14.47 -16.07
C VAL A 14 -5.78 -15.63 -15.43
N TYR A 15 -5.69 -15.67 -14.11
CA TYR A 15 -5.03 -16.74 -13.36
C TYR A 15 -5.96 -17.91 -12.99
N GLY A 16 -7.25 -17.86 -13.35
CA GLY A 16 -8.24 -18.86 -12.96
C GLY A 16 -8.49 -18.91 -11.44
N ILE A 17 -8.25 -17.80 -10.74
CA ILE A 17 -8.44 -17.67 -9.29
C ILE A 17 -9.84 -17.15 -9.01
N GLU A 18 -10.54 -17.78 -8.07
CA GLU A 18 -11.81 -17.27 -7.57
C GLU A 18 -11.60 -15.92 -6.87
N THR A 19 -12.37 -14.91 -7.30
CA THR A 19 -12.28 -13.56 -6.75
C THR A 19 -13.14 -13.47 -5.48
N ASP A 20 -12.48 -13.43 -4.32
CA ASP A 20 -13.13 -13.06 -3.06
C ASP A 20 -12.69 -11.64 -2.67
N LEU A 21 -13.62 -10.69 -2.74
CA LEU A 21 -13.38 -9.30 -2.36
C LEU A 21 -13.68 -9.01 -0.88
N SER A 22 -14.11 -10.02 -0.12
CA SER A 22 -14.25 -9.93 1.34
C SER A 22 -12.92 -10.18 2.06
N ASP A 23 -12.02 -10.93 1.43
CA ASP A 23 -10.64 -11.16 1.89
C ASP A 23 -9.62 -10.81 0.77
N VAL A 24 -9.34 -9.51 0.67
CA VAL A 24 -8.43 -8.97 -0.35
C VAL A 24 -6.98 -9.40 -0.12
N ASP A 25 -6.57 -9.58 1.14
CA ASP A 25 -5.20 -10.02 1.46
C ASP A 25 -4.97 -11.45 0.95
N ALA A 26 -5.90 -12.37 1.23
CA ALA A 26 -5.81 -13.74 0.70
C ALA A 26 -5.87 -13.79 -0.83
N LEU A 27 -6.62 -12.88 -1.47
CA LEU A 27 -6.64 -12.75 -2.93
C LEU A 27 -5.28 -12.28 -3.47
N LEU A 28 -4.67 -11.26 -2.87
CA LEU A 28 -3.34 -10.76 -3.27
C LEU A 28 -2.26 -11.83 -3.13
N ASP A 29 -2.30 -12.63 -2.06
CA ASP A 29 -1.38 -13.76 -1.86
C ASP A 29 -1.50 -14.80 -2.99
N LYS A 30 -2.72 -15.12 -3.42
CA LYS A 30 -2.97 -16.05 -4.54
C LYS A 30 -2.49 -15.48 -5.88
N LEU A 31 -2.57 -14.16 -6.08
CA LEU A 31 -2.08 -13.47 -7.28
C LEU A 31 -0.54 -13.41 -7.35
N GLY A 32 0.14 -13.58 -6.22
CA GLY A 32 1.60 -13.57 -6.15
C GLY A 32 2.19 -12.25 -6.70
N PRO A 33 3.24 -12.30 -7.55
CA PRO A 33 3.88 -11.09 -8.07
C PRO A 33 2.93 -10.13 -8.81
N ALA A 34 1.86 -10.64 -9.42
CA ALA A 34 0.88 -9.80 -10.12
C ALA A 34 0.07 -8.92 -9.15
N GLY A 35 -0.08 -9.35 -7.88
CA GLY A 35 -0.75 -8.59 -6.83
C GLY A 35 -0.08 -7.24 -6.55
N GLN A 36 1.25 -7.13 -6.74
CA GLN A 36 2.01 -5.89 -6.49
C GLN A 36 1.53 -4.71 -7.34
N LEU A 37 0.94 -4.98 -8.51
CA LEU A 37 0.41 -3.93 -9.39
C LEU A 37 -0.77 -3.16 -8.78
N VAL A 38 -1.54 -3.81 -7.90
CA VAL A 38 -2.79 -3.29 -7.35
C VAL A 38 -2.78 -3.21 -5.82
N GLU A 39 -1.78 -3.78 -5.16
CA GLU A 39 -1.66 -3.80 -3.69
C GLU A 39 -1.71 -2.38 -3.08
N SER A 40 -0.98 -1.44 -3.65
CA SER A 40 -0.97 -0.04 -3.16
C SER A 40 -2.34 0.64 -3.22
N THR A 41 -3.25 0.14 -4.08
CA THR A 41 -4.58 0.72 -4.29
C THR A 41 -5.64 0.20 -3.32
N VAL A 42 -5.28 -0.76 -2.46
CA VAL A 42 -6.16 -1.32 -1.42
C VAL A 42 -5.65 -1.06 -0.01
N ARG A 43 -4.52 -0.37 0.14
CA ARG A 43 -3.91 -0.04 1.44
C ARG A 43 -3.84 1.47 1.67
N ASN A 44 -3.98 1.86 2.94
CA ASN A 44 -3.55 3.19 3.39
C ASN A 44 -2.03 3.27 3.32
N SER A 45 -1.49 4.45 3.05
CA SER A 45 -0.05 4.70 3.09
C SER A 45 0.25 5.94 3.92
N ALA A 46 1.40 5.95 4.58
CA ALA A 46 1.90 7.10 5.30
C ALA A 46 3.39 7.22 5.01
N ASN A 47 3.83 8.40 4.54
CA ASN A 47 5.21 8.67 4.20
C ASN A 47 5.73 9.86 5.03
N PRO A 48 6.84 9.71 5.77
CA PRO A 48 7.51 10.87 6.34
C PRO A 48 8.12 11.70 5.21
N THR A 49 7.66 12.93 5.02
CA THR A 49 8.05 13.79 3.89
C THR A 49 9.10 14.82 4.28
N MET A 50 9.21 15.18 5.56
CA MET A 50 10.23 16.09 6.08
C MET A 50 10.68 15.59 7.44
N LEU A 51 11.79 14.84 7.47
CA LEU A 51 12.46 14.41 8.70
C LEU A 51 13.63 15.38 8.95
N ASP A 52 13.50 16.22 9.98
CA ASP A 52 14.59 17.04 10.51
C ASP A 52 15.14 16.36 11.77
N ALA A 53 16.42 15.97 11.72
CA ALA A 53 17.05 15.10 12.70
C ALA A 53 18.54 15.44 12.84
N GLY A 54 18.85 16.42 13.68
CA GLY A 54 20.21 16.74 14.11
C GLY A 54 21.05 17.57 13.15
N TYR A 55 22.19 18.06 13.65
CA TYR A 55 23.09 18.97 12.93
C TYR A 55 24.01 18.27 11.91
N LYS A 56 24.19 16.95 12.01
CA LYS A 56 25.12 16.19 11.18
C LYS A 56 24.56 14.83 10.78
N VAL A 57 24.87 14.43 9.55
CA VAL A 57 24.61 13.09 9.02
C VAL A 57 25.28 12.03 9.91
N ASN A 58 24.57 10.93 10.20
CA ASN A 58 25.00 9.80 11.03
C ASN A 58 25.26 10.11 12.51
N VAL A 59 24.64 11.16 13.06
CA VAL A 59 24.62 11.43 14.50
C VAL A 59 23.19 11.22 15.02
N ILE A 60 23.04 10.49 16.12
CA ILE A 60 21.72 10.35 16.78
C ILE A 60 21.39 11.68 17.46
N PRO A 61 20.31 12.38 17.08
CA PRO A 61 19.95 13.66 17.67
C PRO A 61 19.21 13.49 19.00
N GLY A 62 19.22 14.54 19.82
CA GLY A 62 18.40 14.59 21.03
C GLY A 62 16.91 14.80 20.76
N GLU A 63 16.56 15.41 19.62
CA GLU A 63 15.19 15.63 19.17
C GLU A 63 15.14 15.52 17.64
N ALA A 64 14.05 14.99 17.10
CA ALA A 64 13.78 14.92 15.67
C ALA A 64 12.30 15.24 15.40
N VAL A 65 12.05 15.98 14.32
CA VAL A 65 10.70 16.36 13.89
C VAL A 65 10.43 15.73 12.53
N ALA A 66 9.28 15.08 12.38
CA ALA A 66 8.84 14.52 11.12
C ALA A 66 7.45 15.03 10.74
N HIS A 67 7.28 15.43 9.48
CA HIS A 67 5.95 15.61 8.89
C HIS A 67 5.53 14.33 8.17
N VAL A 68 4.34 13.83 8.48
CA VAL A 68 3.79 12.58 7.90
C VAL A 68 2.68 12.93 6.92
N ASP A 69 2.86 12.57 5.66
CA ASP A 69 1.82 12.64 4.63
C ASP A 69 1.09 11.30 4.56
N GLY A 70 -0.20 11.32 4.89
CA GLY A 70 -1.07 10.15 4.87
C GLY A 70 -1.96 10.13 3.64
N ARG A 71 -1.98 9.03 2.91
CA ARG A 71 -2.98 8.75 1.87
C ARG A 71 -3.90 7.65 2.37
N PHE A 72 -5.18 7.99 2.51
CA PHE A 72 -6.20 7.10 3.01
C PHE A 72 -7.06 6.56 1.86
N LEU A 73 -7.35 5.26 1.90
CA LEU A 73 -8.39 4.65 1.09
C LEU A 73 -9.74 5.06 1.65
N TYR A 74 -10.50 5.87 0.90
CA TYR A 74 -11.88 6.12 1.26
C TYR A 74 -12.68 4.81 1.27
N GLY A 75 -13.34 4.56 2.39
CA GLY A 75 -14.37 3.52 2.54
C GLY A 75 -15.66 3.92 1.84
#